data_AF-A0A4R3S6U0-F1
#
_entry.id   AF-A0A4R3S6U0-F1
#
_cell.length_a   1.000
_cell.length_b   1.000
_cell.length_c   1.000
_cell.angle_alpha   90.00
_cell.angle_beta   90.00
_cell.angle_gamma   90.00
#
_symmetry.space_group_name_H-M   'P 1'
#
loop_
_entity.id
_entity.type
_entity.pdbx_description
1 polymer ?
#
loop_
_entity_poly.entity_id
_entity_poly.type
_entity_poly.pdbx_seq_one_letter_code
_entity_poly.pdbx_strand_id
1 'polypeptide(L)'
;MVVVTLALVTLLAGVRLVSLFAFATEGDVPPASSVSLPAGSELIAEEKDCASGGCWAVLSVRPPEGVRPQDLAASLGMTPQARQRGTLWDPRTVNLSSEAEGELLVIRADYWSRQATP
;
A
#
# COMPACT_ATOMS: atom_id res chain seq x y z
N MET A 1 -7.55 7.21 -36.81
CA MET A 1 -6.51 6.75 -35.86
C MET A 1 -6.93 6.90 -34.41
N VAL A 2 -7.43 8.07 -33.98
CA VAL A 2 -7.82 8.34 -32.57
C VAL A 2 -8.84 7.35 -31.98
N VAL A 3 -9.87 6.96 -32.74
CA VAL A 3 -10.90 6.00 -32.26
C VAL A 3 -10.30 4.61 -32.03
N VAL A 4 -9.44 4.15 -32.94
CA VAL A 4 -8.78 2.84 -32.83
C VAL A 4 -7.82 2.83 -31.64
N THR A 5 -7.06 3.91 -31.43
CA THR A 5 -6.16 4.03 -30.29
C THR A 5 -6.92 4.07 -28.96
N LEU A 6 -8.04 4.82 -28.89
CA LEU A 6 -8.88 4.86 -27.69
C LEU A 6 -9.47 3.49 -27.36
N ALA A 7 -10.05 2.81 -28.36
CA ALA A 7 -10.60 1.47 -28.18
C ALA A 7 -9.55 0.47 -27.68
N LEU A 8 -8.33 0.53 -28.24
CA LEU A 8 -7.23 -0.32 -27.81
C LEU A 8 -6.81 -0.03 -26.36
N VAL A 9 -6.67 1.25 -25.98
CA VAL A 9 -6.34 1.65 -24.60
C VAL A 9 -7.40 1.17 -23.62
N THR A 10 -8.69 1.34 -23.94
CA THR A 10 -9.78 0.87 -23.09
C THR A 10 -9.76 -0.66 -22.95
N LEU A 11 -9.52 -1.39 -24.03
CA LEU A 11 -9.40 -2.85 -24.00
C LEU A 11 -8.24 -3.30 -23.11
N LEU A 12 -7.05 -2.70 -23.28
CA LEU A 12 -5.88 -3.02 -22.48
C LEU A 12 -6.09 -2.69 -20.99
N ALA A 13 -6.71 -1.55 -20.69
CA ALA A 13 -7.07 -1.19 -19.32
C ALA A 13 -8.06 -2.19 -18.71
N GLY A 14 -9.07 -2.62 -19.48
CA GLY A 14 -10.03 -3.65 -19.07
C GLY A 14 -9.36 -5.00 -18.79
N VAL A 15 -8.49 -5.46 -19.70
CA VAL A 15 -7.72 -6.71 -19.52
C VAL A 15 -6.83 -6.64 -18.29
N ARG A 16 -6.13 -5.51 -18.08
CA ARG A 16 -5.29 -5.27 -16.91
C ARG A 16 -6.10 -5.30 -15.62
N LEU A 17 -7.29 -4.69 -15.63
CA LEU A 17 -8.18 -4.67 -14.47
C LEU A 17 -8.65 -6.09 -14.14
N VAL A 18 -9.15 -6.82 -15.13
CA VAL A 18 -9.60 -8.21 -14.94
C VAL A 18 -8.46 -9.08 -14.43
N SER A 19 -7.25 -8.92 -14.96
CA SER A 19 -6.11 -9.73 -14.53
C SER A 19 -5.69 -9.47 -13.08
N LEU A 20 -5.78 -8.22 -12.60
CA LEU A 20 -5.50 -7.88 -11.19
C LEU A 20 -6.35 -8.64 -10.20
N PHE A 21 -7.62 -8.87 -10.53
CA PHE A 21 -8.55 -9.53 -9.61
C PHE A 21 -8.64 -11.05 -9.88
N ALA A 22 -8.62 -11.48 -11.14
CA ALA A 22 -8.74 -12.89 -11.50
C ALA A 22 -7.53 -13.73 -11.07
N PHE A 23 -6.34 -13.11 -10.99
CA PHE A 23 -5.09 -13.77 -10.60
C PHE A 23 -4.55 -13.27 -9.25
N ALA A 24 -5.37 -12.57 -8.46
CA ALA A 24 -4.97 -12.13 -7.13
C ALA A 24 -4.70 -13.34 -6.22
N THR A 25 -3.57 -13.33 -5.54
CA THR A 25 -3.21 -14.38 -4.57
C THR A 25 -2.88 -13.79 -3.21
N GLU A 26 -3.03 -14.58 -2.15
CA GLU A 26 -2.54 -14.21 -0.81
C GLU A 26 -1.03 -13.92 -0.78
N GLY A 27 -0.30 -14.33 -1.82
CA GLY A 27 1.11 -14.02 -2.02
C GLY A 27 1.40 -12.61 -2.54
N ASP A 28 0.39 -11.87 -3.00
CA ASP A 28 0.58 -10.53 -3.55
C ASP A 28 0.79 -9.50 -2.46
N VAL A 29 1.73 -8.58 -2.68
CA VAL A 29 2.00 -7.46 -1.78
C VAL A 29 1.95 -6.14 -2.55
N PRO A 30 1.44 -5.07 -1.93
CA PRO A 30 1.46 -3.74 -2.52
C PRO A 30 2.91 -3.23 -2.64
N PRO A 31 3.28 -2.55 -3.75
CA PRO A 31 4.59 -1.91 -3.86
C PRO A 31 4.67 -0.72 -2.90
N ALA A 32 5.87 -0.37 -2.40
CA ALA A 32 6.03 0.80 -1.53
C ALA A 32 5.46 2.10 -2.12
N SER A 33 5.53 2.29 -3.45
CA SER A 33 4.96 3.44 -4.15
C SER A 33 3.43 3.57 -4.03
N SER A 34 2.75 2.52 -3.58
CA SER A 34 1.32 2.57 -3.30
C SER A 34 1.00 3.17 -1.94
N VAL A 35 1.97 3.36 -1.04
CA VAL A 35 1.79 4.02 0.25
C VAL A 35 2.12 5.51 0.12
N SER A 36 1.16 6.38 0.42
CA SER A 36 1.34 7.83 0.30
C SER A 36 2.09 8.37 1.51
N LEU A 37 3.42 8.45 1.44
CA LEU A 37 4.24 9.03 2.50
C LEU A 37 4.28 10.57 2.40
N PRO A 38 4.23 11.30 3.53
CA PRO A 38 4.36 12.76 3.51
C PRO A 38 5.76 13.19 3.07
N ALA A 39 5.85 14.41 2.54
CA ALA A 39 7.12 14.99 2.13
C ALA A 39 8.11 15.04 3.32
N GLY A 40 9.37 14.69 3.05
CA GLY A 40 10.42 14.61 4.08
C GLY A 40 10.52 13.23 4.74
N SER A 41 9.57 12.32 4.55
CA SER A 41 9.74 10.92 4.93
C SER A 41 10.68 10.21 3.97
N GLU A 42 11.51 9.31 4.50
CA GLU A 42 12.46 8.51 3.73
C GLU A 42 12.18 7.02 3.92
N LEU A 43 12.06 6.29 2.81
CA LEU A 43 11.96 4.82 2.84
C LEU A 43 13.36 4.23 3.00
N ILE A 44 13.61 3.60 4.14
CA ILE A 44 14.90 3.00 4.48
C ILE A 44 15.01 1.57 3.96
N ALA A 45 13.92 0.80 4.10
CA ALA A 45 13.85 -0.58 3.66
C ALA A 45 12.44 -0.94 3.20
N GLU A 46 12.36 -1.84 2.22
CA GLU A 46 11.15 -2.49 1.73
C GLU A 46 11.41 -3.99 1.70
N GLU A 47 10.62 -4.74 2.48
CA GLU A 47 10.71 -6.18 2.60
C GLU A 47 9.34 -6.82 2.36
N LYS A 48 9.35 -8.11 2.03
CA LYS A 48 8.13 -8.91 1.89
C LYS A 48 8.15 -10.02 2.93
N ASP A 49 7.10 -10.05 3.74
CA ASP A 49 6.86 -11.09 4.74
C ASP A 49 5.58 -11.85 4.45
N CYS A 50 5.55 -13.12 4.85
CA CYS A 50 4.43 -14.02 4.63
C CYS A 50 4.18 -14.90 5.86
N ALA A 51 2.91 -15.10 6.20
CA ALA A 51 2.47 -16.05 7.20
C ALA A 51 1.13 -16.69 6.81
N SER A 52 0.50 -17.41 7.74
CA SER A 52 -0.79 -18.08 7.54
C SER A 52 -1.93 -17.15 7.07
N GLY A 53 -1.80 -15.83 7.28
CA GLY A 53 -2.78 -14.82 6.86
C GLY A 53 -2.47 -14.13 5.53
N GLY A 54 -1.55 -14.69 4.73
CA GLY A 54 -1.06 -14.11 3.48
C GLY A 54 0.25 -13.35 3.63
N CYS A 55 0.64 -12.64 2.57
CA CYS A 55 1.85 -11.83 2.53
C CYS A 55 1.54 -10.32 2.64
N TRP A 56 2.52 -9.57 3.11
CA TRP A 56 2.46 -8.12 3.23
C TRP A 56 3.84 -7.52 2.94
N ALA A 57 3.86 -6.25 2.54
CA ALA A 57 5.06 -5.45 2.48
C ALA A 57 5.35 -4.86 3.87
N VAL A 58 6.62 -4.88 4.28
CA VAL A 58 7.13 -4.22 5.48
C VAL A 58 8.00 -3.05 5.01
N LEU A 59 7.58 -1.83 5.35
CA LEU A 59 8.24 -0.60 4.95
C LEU A 59 8.81 0.08 6.19
N SER A 60 10.13 0.16 6.29
CA SER A 60 10.79 0.92 7.35
C SER A 60 10.95 2.35 6.88
N VAL A 61 10.19 3.26 7.48
CA VAL A 61 10.14 4.68 7.09
C VAL A 61 10.74 5.54 8.19
N ARG A 62 11.73 6.37 7.82
CA ARG A 62 12.19 7.45 8.68
C ARG A 62 11.22 8.63 8.54
N PRO A 63 10.64 9.13 9.64
CA PRO A 63 9.78 10.30 9.59
C PRO A 63 10.53 11.57 9.17
N PRO A 64 9.80 12.63 8.77
CA PRO A 64 10.40 13.95 8.58
C PRO A 64 11.11 14.44 9.84
N GLU A 65 12.12 15.29 9.68
CA GLU A 65 12.89 15.82 10.80
C GLU A 65 11.98 16.46 11.86
N GLY A 66 12.19 16.09 13.13
CA GLY A 66 11.41 16.59 14.27
C GLY A 66 10.03 15.95 14.43
N VAL A 67 9.62 15.02 13.56
CA VAL A 67 8.37 14.25 13.69
C VAL A 67 8.66 12.91 14.33
N ARG A 68 7.92 12.54 15.39
CA ARG A 68 8.04 11.21 15.99
C ARG A 68 7.31 10.18 15.14
N PRO A 69 7.77 8.91 15.11
CA PRO A 69 7.10 7.85 14.35
C PRO A 69 5.59 7.71 14.65
N GLN A 70 5.19 7.85 15.92
CA GLN A 70 3.77 7.74 16.30
C GLN A 70 2.93 8.90 15.76
N ASP A 71 3.52 10.11 15.69
CA ASP A 71 2.84 11.28 15.12
C ASP A 71 2.70 11.13 13.59
N LEU A 72 3.70 10.54 12.93
CA LEU A 72 3.60 10.16 11.51
C LEU A 72 2.48 9.14 11.28
N ALA A 73 2.42 8.07 12.08
CA ALA A 73 1.36 7.06 12.01
C ALA A 73 -0.03 7.67 12.15
N ALA A 74 -0.21 8.56 13.13
CA ALA A 74 -1.47 9.27 13.35
C ALA A 74 -1.83 10.18 12.17
N SER A 75 -0.84 10.87 11.58
CA SER A 75 -1.05 11.71 10.39
C SER A 75 -1.50 10.91 9.16
N LEU A 76 -1.08 9.64 9.07
CA LEU A 76 -1.46 8.70 8.03
C LEU A 76 -2.78 7.97 8.35
N GLY A 77 -3.40 8.26 9.50
CA GLY A 77 -4.64 7.62 9.95
C GLY A 77 -4.48 6.16 10.36
N MET A 78 -3.25 5.70 10.65
CA MET A 78 -2.92 4.30 10.95
C MET A 78 -3.17 3.93 12.42
N THR A 79 -4.10 4.58 13.10
CA THR A 79 -4.43 4.35 14.50
C THR A 79 -5.88 3.83 14.62
N PRO A 80 -6.12 2.50 14.69
CA PRO A 80 -5.15 1.39 14.70
C PRO A 80 -4.72 0.91 13.30
N GLN A 81 -5.51 1.22 12.26
CA GLN A 81 -5.27 0.80 10.89
C GLN A 81 -5.88 1.82 9.93
N ALA A 82 -5.21 2.05 8.81
CA ALA A 82 -5.72 2.87 7.72
C ALA A 82 -6.11 2.01 6.51
N ARG A 83 -6.97 2.56 5.66
CA ARG A 83 -7.30 1.98 4.37
C ARG A 83 -7.04 3.01 3.29
N GLN A 84 -6.06 2.73 2.44
CA GLN A 84 -5.73 3.58 1.31
C GLN A 84 -6.40 3.02 0.05
N ARG A 85 -7.10 3.89 -0.68
CA ARG A 85 -7.65 3.53 -1.99
C ARG A 85 -6.51 3.32 -2.98
N GLY A 86 -6.70 2.37 -3.89
CA GLY A 86 -5.81 2.16 -5.01
C GLY A 86 -5.79 3.35 -5.97
N THR A 87 -4.92 3.26 -6.97
CA THR A 87 -4.75 4.25 -8.04
C THR A 87 -5.51 3.82 -9.29
N LEU A 88 -5.44 4.65 -10.34
CA LEU A 88 -5.95 4.26 -11.66
C LEU A 88 -5.18 3.06 -12.26
N TRP A 89 -3.92 2.87 -11.88
CA TRP A 89 -3.08 1.78 -12.39
C TRP A 89 -3.21 0.47 -11.61
N ASP A 90 -3.49 0.57 -10.32
CA ASP A 90 -3.84 -0.56 -9.47
C ASP A 90 -4.96 -0.11 -8.51
N PRO A 91 -6.23 -0.41 -8.82
CA PRO A 91 -7.37 0.04 -8.02
C PRO A 91 -7.60 -0.82 -6.77
N ARG A 92 -6.77 -1.85 -6.53
CA ARG A 92 -6.88 -2.65 -5.32
C ARG A 92 -6.64 -1.79 -4.09
N THR A 93 -7.46 -2.01 -3.06
CA THR A 93 -7.38 -1.28 -1.80
C THR A 93 -6.22 -1.82 -0.98
N VAL A 94 -5.43 -0.92 -0.39
CA VAL A 94 -4.31 -1.26 0.49
C VAL A 94 -4.72 -1.03 1.93
N ASN A 95 -4.59 -2.06 2.75
CA ASN A 95 -4.72 -1.96 4.20
C ASN A 95 -3.35 -1.65 4.80
N LEU A 96 -3.33 -0.73 5.75
CA LEU A 96 -2.11 -0.23 6.36
C LEU A 96 -2.23 -0.35 7.88
N SER A 97 -1.21 -0.89 8.51
CA SER A 97 -0.99 -0.77 9.95
C SER A 97 0.44 -0.34 10.20
N SER A 98 0.72 0.18 11.39
CA SER A 98 2.06 0.65 11.69
C SER A 98 2.45 0.41 13.13
N GLU A 99 3.73 0.21 13.35
CA GLU A 99 4.36 0.11 14.65
C GLU A 99 5.61 0.99 14.68
N ALA A 100 5.83 1.67 15.81
CA ALA A 100 7.01 2.51 15.97
C ALA A 100 8.16 1.68 16.55
N GLU A 101 9.30 1.68 15.85
CA GLU A 101 10.51 0.95 16.25
C GLU A 101 11.67 1.94 16.34
N GLY A 102 11.94 2.41 17.57
CA GLY A 102 12.93 3.46 17.80
C GLY A 102 12.57 4.76 17.05
N GLU A 103 13.45 5.16 16.13
CA GLU A 103 13.29 6.35 15.29
C GLU A 103 12.58 6.08 13.95
N LEU A 104 12.19 4.82 13.70
CA LEU A 104 11.53 4.41 12.47
C LEU A 104 10.05 4.12 12.71
N LEU A 105 9.25 4.38 11.68
CA LEU A 105 7.90 3.86 11.57
C LEU A 105 7.93 2.63 10.66
N VAL A 106 7.62 1.47 11.22
CA VAL A 106 7.45 0.23 10.44
C VAL A 106 6.01 0.15 9.99
N ILE A 107 5.78 0.27 8.69
CA ILE A 107 4.47 0.20 8.07
C ILE A 107 4.29 -1.18 7.45
N ARG A 108 3.18 -1.84 7.79
CA ARG A 108 2.72 -3.06 7.16
C ARG A 108 1.65 -2.72 6.13
N ALA A 109 1.85 -3.13 4.89
CA ALA A 109 0.92 -2.87 3.80
C ALA A 109 0.51 -4.18 3.11
N ASP A 110 -0.80 -4.40 2.96
CA ASP A 110 -1.32 -5.64 2.39
C ASP A 110 -2.66 -5.44 1.66
N TYR A 111 -3.09 -6.44 0.89
CA TYR A 111 -4.37 -6.42 0.16
C TYR A 111 -5.50 -7.21 0.85
N TRP A 112 -5.21 -7.98 1.90
CA TRP A 112 -6.05 -9.10 2.35
C TRP A 112 -6.57 -8.96 3.79
N SER A 113 -5.89 -8.17 4.62
CA SER A 113 -6.28 -7.93 6.00
C SER A 113 -7.62 -7.21 6.09
N ARG A 114 -8.38 -7.54 7.13
CA ARG A 114 -9.63 -6.85 7.45
C ARG A 114 -9.34 -5.80 8.51
N GLN A 115 -10.08 -4.69 8.43
CA GLN A 115 -10.05 -3.68 9.50
C GLN A 115 -10.41 -4.34 10.82
N ALA A 116 -9.64 -4.03 11.86
CA ALA A 116 -10.02 -4.33 13.23
C ALA A 116 -11.36 -3.64 13.52
N THR A 117 -12.38 -4.43 13.86
CA THR A 117 -13.66 -3.91 14.37
C THR A 117 -13.38 -3.32 15.77
N PRO A 118 -13.87 -2.10 16.08
CA PRO A 118 -13.71 -1.50 17.40
C PRO A 118 -14.39 -2.31 18.52
#